data_AF-A0A8S9V307-F1
#
_entry.id   AF-A0A8S9V307-F1
#
_cell.length_a   1.000
_cell.length_b   1.000
_cell.length_c   1.000
_cell.angle_alpha   90.00
_cell.angle_beta   90.00
_cell.angle_gamma   90.00
#
_symmetry.space_group_name_H-M   'P 1'
#
loop_
_entity.id
_entity.type
_entity.pdbx_description
1 polymer ?
#
loop_
_entity_poly.entity_id
_entity_poly.type
_entity_poly.pdbx_seq_one_letter_code
_entity_poly.pdbx_strand_id
1 'polypeptide(L)'
;MRKTQVRFDDGDDEALLQEILAVNPFQAERGGRTAAWTTVASALVLDFDTRRCRERCTLLLSKFKAKMTKSAAVSGIEEEHTESDDLVANVLELFEDAEAARYDKKQQKATKQRDDERADAMRDEAMTGKRGRRKKEKTRHVYRVAGAC
;
A
#
# COMPACT_ATOMS: atom_id res chain seq x y z
N MET A 1 -17.93 -34.73 -11.85
CA MET A 1 -16.62 -34.83 -12.53
C MET A 1 -15.56 -34.26 -11.61
N ARG A 2 -14.47 -34.99 -11.30
CA ARG A 2 -13.36 -34.43 -10.51
C ARG A 2 -12.53 -33.58 -11.45
N LYS A 3 -12.45 -32.27 -11.20
CA LYS A 3 -11.54 -31.36 -11.94
C LYS A 3 -10.12 -31.86 -11.64
N THR A 4 -9.36 -32.27 -12.66
CA THR A 4 -7.97 -32.69 -12.50
C THR A 4 -7.21 -31.54 -11.83
N GLN A 5 -6.58 -31.80 -10.68
CA GLN A 5 -5.84 -30.77 -9.98
C GLN A 5 -4.52 -30.53 -10.71
N VAL A 6 -4.54 -29.59 -11.65
CA VAL A 6 -3.36 -29.10 -12.36
C VAL A 6 -2.47 -28.36 -11.36
N ARG A 7 -1.16 -28.61 -11.44
CA ARG A 7 -0.11 -28.00 -10.60
C ARG A 7 0.77 -27.12 -11.49
N PHE A 8 1.26 -26.03 -10.93
CA PHE A 8 2.29 -25.19 -11.56
C PHE A 8 3.58 -26.00 -11.73
N ASP A 9 4.08 -26.05 -12.94
CA ASP A 9 5.47 -26.36 -13.25
C ASP A 9 6.29 -25.08 -13.44
N ASP A 10 7.56 -25.22 -13.84
CA ASP A 10 8.48 -24.10 -13.99
C ASP A 10 8.11 -23.20 -15.19
N GLY A 11 7.55 -23.77 -16.26
CA GLY A 11 7.09 -23.01 -17.42
C GLY A 11 5.81 -22.22 -17.12
N ASP A 12 4.91 -22.79 -16.34
CA ASP A 12 3.74 -22.07 -15.82
C ASP A 12 4.15 -20.91 -14.90
N ASP A 13 5.19 -21.10 -14.09
CA ASP A 13 5.74 -20.05 -13.23
C ASP A 13 6.35 -18.91 -14.04
N GLU A 14 7.11 -19.24 -15.09
CA GLU A 14 7.67 -18.24 -16.00
C GLU A 14 6.57 -17.42 -16.69
N ALA A 15 5.57 -18.09 -17.26
CA ALA A 15 4.42 -17.44 -17.89
C ALA A 15 3.64 -16.57 -16.89
N LEU A 16 3.43 -17.06 -15.67
CA LEU A 16 2.79 -16.28 -14.60
C LEU A 16 3.58 -15.01 -14.29
N LEU A 17 4.90 -15.09 -14.15
CA LEU A 17 5.74 -13.93 -13.84
C LEU A 17 5.75 -12.91 -14.98
N GLN A 18 5.88 -13.36 -16.23
CA GLN A 18 5.83 -12.50 -17.41
C GLN A 18 4.49 -11.75 -17.50
N GLU A 19 3.37 -12.43 -17.29
CA GLU A 19 2.04 -11.79 -17.30
C GLU A 19 1.85 -10.81 -16.13
N ILE A 20 2.41 -11.11 -14.95
CA ILE A 20 2.42 -10.17 -13.82
C ILE A 20 3.20 -8.90 -14.16
N LEU A 21 4.35 -9.03 -14.83
CA LEU A 21 5.14 -7.88 -15.28
C LEU A 21 4.38 -7.05 -16.32
N ALA A 22 3.69 -7.71 -17.27
CA ALA A 22 2.92 -7.04 -18.31
C ALA A 22 1.69 -6.28 -17.76
N VAL A 23 0.96 -6.91 -16.84
CA VAL A 23 -0.29 -6.34 -16.30
C VAL A 23 -0.07 -5.43 -15.09
N ASN A 24 1.00 -5.68 -14.31
CA ASN A 24 1.31 -5.04 -13.03
C ASN A 24 0.08 -4.96 -12.08
N PRO A 25 -0.41 -6.10 -11.58
CA PRO A 25 -1.60 -6.13 -10.75
C PRO A 25 -1.41 -5.50 -9.36
N PHE A 26 -0.18 -5.18 -8.95
CA PHE A 26 0.11 -4.59 -7.64
C PHE A 26 -0.21 -3.10 -7.57
N GLN A 27 -0.01 -2.39 -8.69
CA GLN A 27 -0.28 -0.96 -8.82
C GLN A 27 -1.70 -0.63 -9.31
N ALA A 28 -2.51 -1.64 -9.62
CA ALA A 28 -3.90 -1.44 -10.02
C ALA A 28 -4.67 -0.52 -9.05
N GLU A 29 -5.48 0.39 -9.62
CA GLU A 29 -6.25 1.37 -8.86
C GLU A 29 -7.18 0.72 -7.82
N ARG A 30 -7.70 1.54 -6.89
CA ARG A 30 -8.59 1.07 -5.83
C ARG A 30 -9.80 0.36 -6.44
N GLY A 31 -9.96 -0.93 -6.12
CA GLY A 31 -11.03 -1.78 -6.64
C GLY A 31 -10.66 -2.55 -7.92
N GLY A 32 -9.61 -2.15 -8.64
CA GLY A 32 -9.15 -2.77 -9.90
C GLY A 32 -8.24 -3.98 -9.71
N ARG A 33 -7.68 -4.21 -8.53
CA ARG A 33 -6.73 -5.30 -8.27
C ARG A 33 -7.30 -6.69 -8.62
N THR A 34 -8.55 -6.96 -8.28
CA THR A 34 -9.16 -8.25 -8.65
C THR A 34 -9.25 -8.41 -10.16
N ALA A 35 -9.71 -7.38 -10.87
CA ALA A 35 -9.75 -7.40 -12.33
C ALA A 35 -8.37 -7.60 -12.96
N ALA A 36 -7.34 -6.89 -12.48
CA ALA A 36 -5.96 -7.04 -12.98
C ALA A 36 -5.44 -8.48 -12.78
N TRP A 37 -5.68 -9.08 -11.62
CA TRP A 37 -5.31 -10.48 -11.40
C TRP A 37 -6.17 -11.47 -12.21
N THR A 38 -7.41 -11.12 -12.53
CA THR A 38 -8.24 -11.89 -13.46
C THR A 38 -7.67 -11.82 -14.88
N THR A 39 -7.17 -10.66 -15.32
CA THR A 39 -6.45 -10.52 -16.59
C THR A 39 -5.23 -11.45 -16.64
N VAL A 40 -4.38 -11.43 -15.60
CA VAL A 40 -3.22 -12.34 -15.49
C VAL A 40 -3.65 -13.80 -15.58
N ALA A 41 -4.65 -14.20 -14.80
CA ALA A 41 -5.13 -15.59 -14.81
C ALA A 41 -5.72 -16.01 -16.17
N SER A 42 -6.38 -15.10 -16.88
CA SER A 42 -7.00 -15.38 -18.18
C SER A 42 -5.99 -15.50 -19.32
N ALA A 43 -4.77 -14.97 -19.14
CA ALA A 43 -3.70 -15.07 -20.12
C ALA A 43 -2.94 -16.41 -20.06
N LEU A 44 -3.07 -17.15 -18.95
CA LEU A 44 -2.41 -18.44 -18.79
C LEU A 44 -3.10 -19.53 -19.62
N VAL A 45 -2.29 -20.44 -20.17
CA VAL A 45 -2.77 -21.57 -20.98
C VAL A 45 -3.63 -22.53 -20.13
N LEU A 46 -3.25 -22.71 -18.86
CA LEU A 46 -3.97 -23.54 -17.91
C LEU A 46 -5.00 -22.70 -17.14
N ASP A 47 -6.18 -23.29 -16.89
CA ASP A 47 -7.28 -22.67 -16.15
C ASP A 47 -6.97 -22.59 -14.64
N PHE A 48 -6.02 -21.72 -14.29
CA PHE A 48 -5.72 -21.35 -12.92
C PHE A 48 -6.62 -20.19 -12.50
N ASP A 49 -7.33 -20.36 -11.39
CA ASP A 49 -8.11 -19.26 -10.85
C ASP A 49 -7.21 -18.13 -10.32
N THR A 50 -7.78 -16.92 -10.25
CA THR A 50 -7.13 -15.71 -9.76
C THR A 50 -6.47 -15.89 -8.38
N ARG A 51 -7.05 -16.73 -7.52
CA ARG A 51 -6.52 -16.97 -6.17
C ARG A 51 -5.25 -17.80 -6.24
N ARG A 52 -5.22 -18.87 -7.04
CA ARG A 52 -4.04 -19.72 -7.25
C ARG A 52 -2.86 -18.93 -7.81
N CYS A 53 -3.09 -18.04 -8.79
CA CYS A 53 -2.04 -17.19 -9.35
C CYS A 53 -1.42 -16.27 -8.27
N ARG A 54 -2.25 -15.67 -7.42
CA ARG A 54 -1.79 -14.83 -6.30
C ARG A 54 -0.99 -15.62 -5.26
N GLU A 55 -1.51 -16.78 -4.85
CA GLU A 55 -0.84 -17.65 -3.88
C GLU A 55 0.50 -18.16 -4.43
N ARG A 56 0.54 -18.52 -5.72
CA ARG A 56 1.77 -18.96 -6.38
C ARG A 56 2.80 -17.84 -6.48
N CYS A 57 2.41 -16.65 -6.92
CA CYS A 57 3.29 -15.48 -6.94
C CYS A 57 3.88 -15.20 -5.54
N THR A 58 3.06 -15.22 -4.50
CA THR A 58 3.52 -15.02 -3.11
C THR A 58 4.54 -16.08 -2.69
N LEU A 59 4.31 -17.34 -3.08
CA LEU A 59 5.25 -18.43 -2.81
C LEU A 59 6.58 -18.22 -3.54
N LEU A 60 6.57 -17.82 -4.81
CA LEU A 60 7.78 -17.56 -5.59
C LEU A 60 8.62 -16.43 -4.99
N LEU A 61 7.99 -15.31 -4.65
CA LEU A 61 8.65 -14.17 -4.00
C LEU A 61 9.27 -14.55 -2.65
N SER A 62 8.57 -15.35 -1.84
CA SER A 62 9.10 -15.78 -0.54
C SER A 62 10.25 -16.77 -0.67
N LYS A 63 10.20 -17.71 -1.62
CA LYS A 63 11.31 -18.61 -1.95
C LYS A 63 12.53 -17.84 -2.42
N PHE A 64 12.37 -16.87 -3.31
CA PHE A 64 13.46 -16.05 -3.82
C PHE A 64 14.12 -15.21 -2.73
N LYS A 65 13.33 -14.56 -1.87
CA LYS A 65 13.87 -13.87 -0.68
C LYS A 65 14.65 -14.81 0.24
N ALA A 66 14.17 -16.03 0.45
CA ALA A 66 14.87 -17.03 1.25
C ALA A 66 16.15 -17.56 0.57
N LYS A 67 16.20 -17.64 -0.76
CA LYS A 67 17.41 -17.94 -1.54
C LYS A 67 18.44 -16.83 -1.31
N MET A 68 18.06 -15.58 -1.55
CA MET A 68 18.96 -14.42 -1.39
C MET A 68 19.53 -14.27 0.02
N THR A 69 18.74 -14.51 1.07
CA THR A 69 19.25 -14.47 2.46
C THR A 69 20.22 -15.60 2.77
N LYS A 70 20.00 -16.80 2.22
CA LYS A 70 20.94 -17.93 2.36
C LYS A 70 22.24 -17.66 1.62
N SER A 71 22.17 -17.20 0.38
CA SER A 71 23.36 -16.86 -0.42
C SER A 71 24.18 -15.75 0.24
N ALA A 72 23.51 -14.74 0.83
CA ALA A 72 24.19 -13.70 1.61
C ALA A 72 24.83 -14.22 2.91
N ALA A 73 24.21 -15.19 3.58
CA ALA A 73 24.74 -15.78 4.81
C ALA A 73 25.91 -16.75 4.55
N VAL A 74 25.90 -17.43 3.41
CA VAL A 74 26.95 -18.34 2.96
C VAL A 74 27.90 -17.56 2.04
N SER A 75 28.64 -16.63 2.63
CA SER A 75 29.63 -15.78 1.94
C SER A 75 30.54 -16.60 1.02
N GLY A 76 30.33 -16.51 -0.30
CA GLY A 76 31.32 -16.89 -1.31
C GLY A 76 30.91 -17.93 -2.36
N ILE A 77 29.66 -18.42 -2.36
CA ILE A 77 29.17 -19.29 -3.44
C ILE A 77 28.17 -18.51 -4.27
N GLU A 78 28.62 -18.09 -5.46
CA GLU A 78 27.75 -17.57 -6.51
C GLU A 78 26.92 -18.77 -7.03
N GLU A 79 25.66 -18.84 -6.60
CA GLU A 79 24.69 -19.76 -7.22
C GLU A 79 24.41 -19.27 -8.64
N GLU A 80 24.23 -20.23 -9.56
CA GLU A 80 23.83 -19.93 -10.94
C GLU A 80 22.54 -19.10 -10.93
N HIS A 81 22.69 -17.85 -11.38
CA HIS A 81 21.60 -16.90 -11.52
C HIS A 81 20.89 -17.19 -12.84
N THR A 82 19.60 -17.50 -12.75
CA THR A 82 18.81 -17.95 -13.90
C THR A 82 17.91 -16.83 -14.42
N GLU A 83 17.44 -16.94 -15.67
CA GLU A 83 16.44 -16.00 -16.23
C GLU A 83 15.15 -15.96 -15.37
N SER A 84 14.81 -17.08 -14.71
CA SER A 84 13.70 -17.15 -13.76
C SER A 84 13.96 -16.29 -12.51
N ASP A 85 15.20 -16.25 -12.02
CA ASP A 85 15.59 -15.39 -10.90
C ASP A 85 15.44 -13.89 -11.27
N ASP A 86 15.77 -13.50 -12.51
CA ASP A 86 15.55 -12.14 -13.02
C ASP A 86 14.05 -11.78 -13.05
N LEU A 87 13.21 -12.69 -13.55
CA LEU A 87 11.77 -12.48 -13.58
C LEU A 87 11.19 -12.30 -12.16
N VAL A 88 11.60 -13.14 -11.21
CA VAL A 88 11.14 -13.03 -9.82
C VAL A 88 11.66 -11.75 -9.16
N ALA A 89 12.90 -11.33 -9.46
CA ALA A 89 13.47 -10.08 -8.96
C ALA A 89 12.69 -8.85 -9.46
N ASN A 90 12.37 -8.79 -10.75
CA ASN A 90 11.57 -7.70 -11.34
C ASN A 90 10.15 -7.66 -10.76
N VAL A 91 9.50 -8.82 -10.60
CA VAL A 91 8.18 -8.90 -9.96
C VAL A 91 8.24 -8.48 -8.49
N LEU A 92 9.35 -8.79 -7.81
CA LEU A 92 9.56 -8.37 -6.43
C LEU A 92 9.68 -6.85 -6.30
N GLU A 93 10.41 -6.21 -7.21
CA GLU A 93 10.52 -4.74 -7.26
C GLU A 93 9.13 -4.10 -7.42
N LEU A 94 8.31 -4.57 -8.38
CA LEU A 94 6.93 -4.08 -8.55
C LEU A 94 6.07 -4.24 -7.28
N PHE A 95 6.26 -5.34 -6.55
CA PHE A 95 5.56 -5.58 -5.30
C PHE A 95 5.99 -4.60 -4.21
N GLU A 96 7.30 -4.37 -4.06
CA GLU A 96 7.85 -3.49 -3.04
C GLU A 96 7.53 -2.01 -3.31
N ASP A 97 7.60 -1.58 -4.57
CA ASP A 97 7.14 -0.25 -4.99
C ASP A 97 5.66 -0.01 -4.66
N ALA A 98 4.82 -1.01 -4.93
CA ALA A 98 3.40 -0.91 -4.64
C ALA A 98 3.12 -0.85 -3.13
N GLU A 99 3.92 -1.52 -2.29
CA GLU A 99 3.81 -1.41 -0.83
C GLU A 99 4.32 -0.06 -0.32
N ALA A 100 5.45 0.43 -0.84
CA ALA A 100 6.00 1.75 -0.51
C ALA A 100 4.99 2.86 -0.84
N ALA A 101 4.41 2.85 -2.05
CA ALA A 101 3.40 3.83 -2.45
C ALA A 101 2.15 3.80 -1.55
N ARG A 102 1.74 2.62 -1.07
CA ARG A 102 0.62 2.50 -0.12
C ARG A 102 0.98 3.04 1.26
N TYR A 103 2.19 2.78 1.73
CA TYR A 103 2.72 3.30 2.97
C TYR A 103 2.77 4.83 2.94
N ASP A 104 3.35 5.42 1.90
CA ASP A 104 3.45 6.87 1.74
C ASP A 104 2.08 7.54 1.68
N LYS A 105 1.15 6.96 0.92
CA LYS A 105 -0.23 7.46 0.86
C LYS A 105 -0.94 7.39 2.21
N LYS A 106 -0.62 6.40 3.05
CA LYS A 106 -1.15 6.30 4.42
C LYS A 106 -0.53 7.37 5.32
N GLN A 107 0.77 7.58 5.23
CA GLN A 107 1.47 8.62 5.98
C GLN A 107 0.97 10.02 5.62
N GLN A 108 0.83 10.32 4.32
CA GLN A 108 0.32 11.61 3.85
C GLN A 108 -1.09 11.90 4.38
N LYS A 109 -1.97 10.88 4.40
CA LYS A 109 -3.31 11.01 4.98
C LYS A 109 -3.29 11.27 6.48
N ALA A 110 -2.43 10.57 7.21
CA ALA A 110 -2.29 10.75 8.66
C ALA A 110 -1.78 12.16 9.00
N THR A 111 -0.77 12.66 8.27
CA THR A 111 -0.27 14.02 8.42
C THR A 111 -1.35 15.05 8.13
N LYS A 112 -2.08 14.88 7.02
CA LYS A 112 -3.18 15.79 6.67
C LYS A 112 -4.26 15.84 7.77
N GLN A 113 -4.66 14.68 8.30
CA GLN A 113 -5.63 14.62 9.40
C GLN A 113 -5.16 15.36 10.65
N ARG A 114 -3.88 15.22 11.00
CA ARG A 114 -3.27 15.93 12.13
C ARG A 114 -3.23 17.44 11.90
N ASP A 115 -2.92 17.87 10.70
CA ASP A 115 -2.89 19.30 10.35
C ASP A 115 -4.30 19.91 10.37
N ASP A 116 -5.31 19.16 9.86
CA ASP A 116 -6.71 19.55 9.91
C ASP A 116 -7.19 19.68 11.37
N GLU A 117 -6.89 18.70 12.22
CA GLU A 117 -7.23 18.73 13.67
C GLU A 117 -6.55 19.90 14.39
N ARG A 118 -5.29 20.17 14.08
CA ARG A 118 -4.57 21.32 14.64
C ARG A 118 -5.20 22.64 14.18
N ALA A 119 -5.60 22.74 12.92
CA ALA A 119 -6.27 23.93 12.40
C ALA A 119 -7.61 24.17 13.09
N ASP A 120 -8.39 23.12 13.35
CA ASP A 120 -9.65 23.21 14.08
C ASP A 120 -9.45 23.62 15.54
N ALA A 121 -8.47 23.04 16.23
CA ALA A 121 -8.12 23.46 17.59
C ALA A 121 -7.75 24.96 17.67
N MET A 122 -6.94 25.46 16.72
CA MET A 122 -6.60 26.89 16.67
C MET A 122 -7.83 27.79 16.40
N ARG A 123 -8.78 27.33 15.57
CA ARG A 123 -10.04 28.06 15.34
C ARG A 123 -10.88 28.12 16.61
N ASP A 124 -11.00 27.01 17.34
CA ASP A 124 -11.77 26.94 18.58
C ASP A 124 -11.16 27.81 19.69
N GLU A 125 -9.85 27.78 19.85
CA GLU A 125 -9.11 28.66 20.77
C GLU A 125 -9.31 30.14 20.43
N ALA A 126 -9.22 30.51 19.15
CA ALA A 126 -9.46 31.89 18.72
C ALA A 126 -10.90 32.35 19.01
N MET A 127 -11.89 31.47 18.82
CA MET A 127 -13.30 31.77 19.08
C MET A 127 -13.63 31.89 20.56
N THR A 128 -13.03 31.04 21.41
CA THR A 128 -13.17 31.14 22.87
C THR A 128 -12.52 32.42 23.40
N GLY A 129 -11.33 32.78 22.92
CA GLY A 129 -10.66 34.05 23.25
C GLY A 129 -11.49 35.28 22.89
N LYS A 130 -12.07 35.32 21.69
CA LYS A 130 -12.97 36.41 21.24
C LYS A 130 -14.22 36.51 22.12
N ARG A 131 -14.85 35.39 22.46
CA ARG A 131 -16.02 35.35 23.37
C ARG A 131 -15.67 35.90 24.76
N GLY A 132 -14.51 35.51 25.31
CA GLY A 132 -14.01 36.03 26.59
C GLY A 132 -13.78 37.54 26.58
N ARG A 133 -13.15 38.07 25.51
CA ARG A 133 -12.91 39.52 25.35
C ARG A 133 -14.21 40.31 25.26
N ARG A 134 -15.19 39.82 24.47
CA ARG A 134 -16.52 40.46 24.32
C ARG A 134 -17.29 40.48 25.65
N LYS A 135 -17.19 39.44 26.48
CA LYS A 135 -17.80 39.41 27.82
C LYS A 135 -17.17 40.46 28.74
N LYS A 136 -15.83 40.54 28.79
CA LYS A 136 -15.11 41.55 29.59
C LYS A 136 -15.44 42.98 29.16
N GLU A 137 -15.58 43.22 27.86
CA GLU A 137 -15.94 44.54 27.31
C GLU A 137 -17.35 44.96 27.69
N LYS A 138 -18.34 44.05 27.59
CA LYS A 138 -19.71 44.29 28.10
C LYS A 138 -19.71 44.60 29.59
N THR A 139 -18.99 43.81 30.39
CA THR A 139 -18.90 44.02 31.83
C THR A 139 -18.27 45.38 32.17
N ARG A 140 -17.16 45.76 31.50
CA ARG A 140 -16.54 47.08 31.66
C ARG A 140 -17.46 48.23 31.26
N HIS A 141 -18.25 48.06 30.20
CA HIS A 141 -19.22 49.06 29.77
C HIS A 141 -20.32 49.26 30.83
N VAL A 142 -20.86 48.18 31.40
CA VAL A 142 -21.86 48.24 32.48
C VAL A 142 -21.31 48.98 33.70
N TYR A 143 -20.10 48.63 34.18
CA TYR A 143 -19.50 49.32 35.34
C TYR A 143 -19.21 50.79 35.08
N ARG A 144 -18.81 51.17 33.86
CA ARG A 144 -18.57 52.56 33.48
C ARG A 144 -19.86 53.39 33.50
N VAL A 145 -20.97 52.82 33.01
CA VAL A 145 -22.27 53.51 32.99
C VAL A 145 -22.85 53.62 34.40
N ALA A 146 -22.70 52.59 35.24
CA ALA A 146 -23.20 52.58 36.62
C ALA A 146 -22.40 53.50 37.58
N GLY A 147 -21.11 53.72 37.33
CA GLY A 147 -20.26 54.60 38.15
C GLY A 147 -20.27 56.07 37.74
N ALA A 148 -21.07 56.46 36.74
CA ALA A 148 -21.22 57.83 36.25
C ALA A 148 -22.48 58.55 36.79
N CYS A 149 -23.13 57.99 37.83
CA CYS A 149 -24.26 58.58 38.55
C CYS A 149 -23.82 59.01 39.96
#